data_AF-E9J6L2-F1
#
_entry.id   AF-E9J6L2-F1
#
_cell.length_a   1.000
_cell.length_b   1.000
_cell.length_c   1.000
_cell.angle_alpha   90.00
_cell.angle_beta   90.00
_cell.angle_gamma   90.00
#
_symmetry.space_group_name_H-M   'P 1'
#
loop_
_entity.id
_entity.type
_entity.pdbx_description
1 polymer ?
#
loop_
_entity_poly.entity_id
_entity_poly.type
_entity_poly.pdbx_seq_one_letter_code
_entity_poly.pdbx_strand_id
1 'polypeptide(L)' 'RWWVRPINYPREYQEIYRNLFRELRTTDHEEFFDYTRMNVQQFEYICDLVRPYLIKRSIRTPLPLKLRVAITL' A
#
# COMPACT_ATOMS: atom_id res chain seq x y z
N ARG A 1 -13.92 -9.33 19.53
CA ARG A 1 -12.88 -8.35 19.93
C ARG A 1 -11.44 -8.90 19.89
N TRP A 2 -11.22 -10.22 19.79
CA TRP A 2 -9.87 -10.83 19.69
C TRP A 2 -9.34 -11.00 18.26
N TRP A 3 -10.23 -10.88 17.26
CA TRP A 3 -9.92 -11.10 15.84
C TRP A 3 -9.72 -9.80 15.05
N VAL A 4 -9.88 -8.65 15.72
CA VAL A 4 -9.67 -7.35 15.07
C VAL A 4 -8.21 -6.97 15.28
N ARG A 5 -7.44 -7.00 14.20
CA ARG A 5 -6.03 -6.61 14.25
C ARG A 5 -5.88 -5.13 14.64
N PRO A 6 -4.81 -4.74 15.36
CA PRO A 6 -4.63 -3.37 15.85
C PRO A 6 -4.69 -2.29 14.78
N ILE A 7 -4.28 -2.65 13.57
CA ILE A 7 -4.30 -1.80 12.38
C ILE A 7 -5.71 -1.37 11.95
N ASN A 8 -6.75 -2.08 12.40
CA ASN A 8 -8.15 -1.84 12.05
C ASN A 8 -8.92 -1.03 13.10
N TYR A 9 -8.26 -0.55 14.17
CA TYR A 9 -8.91 0.27 15.21
C TYR A 9 -9.25 1.70 14.75
N PRO A 10 -8.41 2.43 13.99
CA PRO A 10 -8.69 3.81 13.58
C PRO A 10 -9.41 3.87 12.21
N ARG A 11 -10.66 3.38 12.11
CA ARG A 11 -11.42 3.37 10.84
C ARG A 11 -11.95 4.74 10.39
N GLU A 12 -12.26 5.63 11.33
CA GLU A 12 -13.01 6.87 11.02
C GLU A 12 -12.12 8.05 10.59
N TYR A 13 -10.81 8.00 10.86
CA TYR A 13 -9.92 9.16 10.71
C TYR A 13 -8.70 8.97 9.80
N GLN A 14 -8.39 7.74 9.38
CA GLN A 14 -7.23 7.53 8.53
C GLN A 14 -7.60 7.76 7.06
N GLU A 15 -6.72 8.40 6.29
CA GLU A 15 -6.60 8.12 4.86
C GLU A 15 -6.15 6.66 4.74
N ILE A 16 -7.08 5.73 5.00
CA ILE A 16 -6.86 4.35 5.44
C ILE A 16 -5.69 3.74 4.70
N TYR A 17 -5.65 3.89 3.38
CA TYR A 17 -4.62 3.26 2.57
C TYR A 17 -3.20 3.81 2.76
N ARG A 18 -3.02 5.13 2.87
CA ARG A 18 -1.67 5.71 3.03
C ARG A 18 -1.02 5.30 4.34
N ASN A 19 -1.83 5.19 5.40
CA ASN A 19 -1.37 4.78 6.72
C ASN A 19 -1.29 3.26 6.85
N LEU A 20 -2.33 2.53 6.41
CA LEU A 20 -2.39 1.07 6.43
C LEU A 20 -1.22 0.44 5.67
N PHE A 21 -1.00 0.86 4.42
CA PHE A 21 0.04 0.25 3.60
C PHE A 21 1.45 0.55 4.12
N ARG A 22 1.62 1.76 4.68
CA ARG A 22 2.88 2.14 5.35
C ARG A 22 3.09 1.30 6.61
N GLU A 23 2.06 1.16 7.44
CA GLU A 23 2.07 0.38 8.67
C GLU A 23 2.34 -1.10 8.38
N LEU A 24 1.59 -1.75 7.48
CA LEU A 24 1.83 -3.13 7.04
C LEU A 24 3.28 -3.35 6.61
N ARG A 25 3.83 -2.42 5.81
CA ARG A 25 5.22 -2.49 5.36
C ARG A 25 6.25 -2.40 6.49
N THR A 26 5.90 -1.87 7.66
CA THR A 26 6.83 -1.67 8.79
C THR A 26 6.59 -2.56 10.00
N THR A 27 5.35 -2.95 10.25
CA THR A 27 4.96 -3.70 11.46
C THR A 27 4.49 -5.12 11.18
N ASP A 28 3.97 -5.42 9.98
CA ASP A 28 3.39 -6.74 9.69
C ASP A 28 3.64 -7.15 8.23
N HIS A 29 4.82 -7.75 8.00
CA HIS A 29 5.22 -8.23 6.68
C HIS A 29 4.41 -9.42 6.19
N GLU A 30 3.81 -10.22 7.09
CA GLU A 30 2.97 -11.35 6.71
C GLU A 30 1.64 -10.84 6.14
N GLU A 31 1.01 -9.89 6.83
CA GLU A 31 -0.21 -9.28 6.33
C GLU A 31 0.06 -8.46 5.06
N PHE A 32 1.20 -7.76 4.97
CA PHE A 32 1.64 -7.15 3.72
C PHE A 32 1.73 -8.15 2.57
N PHE A 33 2.31 -9.33 2.82
CA PHE A 33 2.39 -10.40 1.83
C PHE A 33 1.01 -10.95 1.48
N ASP A 34 0.09 -11.07 2.42
CA ASP A 34 -1.28 -11.50 2.12
C ASP A 34 -2.04 -10.49 1.25
N TYR A 35 -1.83 -9.20 1.47
CA TYR A 35 -2.45 -8.13 0.67
C TYR A 35 -1.85 -7.99 -0.72
N THR A 36 -0.53 -8.14 -0.86
CA THR A 36 0.18 -7.80 -2.11
C THR A 36 0.73 -9.01 -2.85
N ARG A 37 0.70 -10.20 -2.22
CA ARG A 37 1.34 -11.45 -2.68
C ARG A 37 2.82 -11.31 -2.97
N MET A 38 3.46 -10.33 -2.34
CA MET A 38 4.86 -9.97 -2.53
C MET A 38 5.48 -9.61 -1.19
N ASN A 39 6.77 -9.89 -1.03
CA ASN A 39 7.51 -9.30 0.07
C ASN A 39 7.79 -7.80 -0.21
N VAL A 40 8.16 -7.05 0.83
CA VAL A 40 8.40 -5.61 0.71
C VAL A 40 9.46 -5.28 -0.35
N GLN A 41 10.51 -6.10 -0.47
CA GLN A 41 11.61 -5.86 -1.41
C GLN A 41 11.17 -6.04 -2.86
N GLN A 42 10.41 -7.09 -3.16
CA GLN A 42 9.79 -7.34 -4.47
C GLN A 42 8.84 -6.21 -4.86
N PHE A 43 8.02 -5.76 -3.90
CA PHE A 43 7.10 -4.67 -4.12
C PHE A 43 7.81 -3.35 -4.46
N GLU A 44 8.86 -2.98 -3.70
CA GLU A 44 9.65 -1.79 -3.98
C GLU A 44 10.39 -1.89 -5.32
N TYR A 45 10.96 -3.06 -5.64
CA TYR A 45 11.61 -3.31 -6.92
C TYR A 45 10.66 -3.09 -8.10
N ILE A 46 9.44 -3.64 -8.05
CA ILE A 46 8.43 -3.41 -9.08
C ILE A 46 8.07 -1.93 -9.13
N CYS A 47 7.85 -1.28 -7.99
CA CYS A 47 7.55 0.15 -7.94
C CYS A 47 8.61 0.98 -8.67
N ASP A 48 9.90 0.68 -8.48
CA ASP A 48 10.98 1.40 -9.14
C ASP A 48 11.04 1.12 -10.65
N LEU A 49 10.78 -0.12 -11.07
CA LEU A 49 10.66 -0.47 -12.50
C LEU A 49 9.50 0.28 -13.19
N VAL A 50 8.34 0.37 -12.54
CA VAL A 50 7.15 0.99 -13.16
C VAL A 50 7.08 2.51 -12.97
N ARG A 51 7.85 3.07 -12.03
CA ARG A 51 7.90 4.52 -11.74
C ARG A 51 8.01 5.41 -12.99
N PRO A 52 8.95 5.19 -13.92
CA PRO A 52 9.07 6.04 -15.10
C PRO A 52 7.83 5.97 -16.03
N TYR A 53 7.10 4.86 -16.04
CA TYR A 53 5.96 4.63 -16.92
C TYR A 53 4.63 5.09 -16.34
N LEU A 54 4.54 5.22 -15.01
CA LEU A 54 3.30 5.57 -14.32
C LEU A 54 3.18 7.06 -13.97
N ILE A 55 4.05 7.91 -14.54
CA ILE A 55 3.97 9.37 -14.41
C ILE A 55 2.65 9.86 -15.03
N LYS A 56 1.66 10.17 -14.18
CA LYS A 56 0.36 10.64 -14.62
C LYS A 56 0.31 12.17 -14.57
N ARG A 57 0.05 12.80 -15.72
CA ARG A 57 -0.24 14.24 -15.82
C ARG A 57 -1.75 14.40 -15.95
N SER A 58 -2.41 14.83 -14.87
CA SER A 58 -3.86 15.10 -14.87
C SER A 58 -4.19 16.32 -14.01
N ILE A 59 -5.31 16.98 -14.31
CA ILE A 59 -5.84 18.11 -13.53
C ILE A 59 -6.13 17.70 -12.08
N ARG A 60 -6.58 16.46 -11.89
CA ARG A 60 -6.77 15.86 -10.55
C ARG A 60 -5.47 15.24 -10.07
N THR A 61 -5.19 15.37 -8.77
CA THR A 61 -4.06 14.72 -8.11
C THR A 61 -4.14 13.21 -8.31
N PRO A 62 -3.13 12.58 -8.94
CA PRO A 62 -3.13 11.14 -9.10
C PRO A 62 -2.93 10.43 -7.76
N LEU A 63 -3.50 9.23 -7.65
CA LEU A 63 -3.20 8.32 -6.54
C LEU A 63 -1.68 8.04 -6.48
N PRO A 64 -1.09 7.89 -5.28
CA PRO A 64 0.31 7.52 -5.13
C PRO A 64 0.68 6.29 -5.96
N LEU A 65 1.91 6.26 -6.50
CA LEU A 65 2.39 5.15 -7.33
C LEU A 65 2.20 3.79 -6.64
N LYS A 66 2.67 3.68 -5.40
CA LYS A 66 2.58 2.46 -4.60
C LYS A 66 1.15 1.98 -4.42
N LEU A 67 0.21 2.92 -4.19
CA LEU A 67 -1.22 2.63 -4.09
C LEU A 67 -1.75 2.04 -5.40
N ARG A 68 -1.36 2.61 -6.54
CA ARG A 68 -1.79 2.12 -7.85
C ARG A 68 -1.24 0.73 -8.13
N VAL A 69 0.03 0.49 -7.81
CA VAL A 69 0.66 -0.83 -7.99
C VAL A 69 -0.02 -1.88 -7.11
N ALA A 70 -0.28 -1.54 -5.84
CA ALA A 70 -0.91 -2.45 -4.88
C ALA A 70 -2.37 -2.81 -5.17
N ILE A 71 -3.09 -2.01 -5.96
CA ILE A 71 -4.47 -2.31 -6.38
C ILE A 71 -4.53 -3.05 -7.72
N THR A 72 -3.50 -2.91 -8.56
CA THR A 72 -3.52 -3.44 -9.94
C THR A 72 -3.10 -4.91 -10.01
N LEU A 73 -2.23 -5.34 -9.10
CA LEU A 73 -1.69 -6.70 -8.99
C LEU A 73 -2.41 -7.47 -7.89
#